data_AF-A0A3S3RGV7-F1
#
_entry.id   AF-A0A3S3RGV7-F1
#
_cell.length_a   1.000
_cell.length_b   1.000
_cell.length_c   1.000
_cell.angle_alpha   90.00
_cell.angle_beta   90.00
_cell.angle_gamma   90.00
#
_symmetry.space_group_name_H-M   'P 1'
#
loop_
_entity.id
_entity.type
_entity.pdbx_description
1 polymer ?
#
loop_
_entity_poly.entity_id
_entity_poly.type
_entity_poly.pdbx_seq_one_letter_code
_entity_poly.pdbx_strand_id
1 'polypeptide(L)'
;MTYAVIFDMDGLLIESEPLWKEAERQVFSSVGVQVTDSLAEQTAAMTTRAVTEFWFSRNPWVGKSLDEVEDAEARRCVSHSGLIAAKRANIQAVAVPHPDEYHNEKFTVADLKLKSLSDFNDEHLMQLLR
;
A
#
# COMPACT_ATOMS: atom_id res chain seq x y z
N MET A 1 -21.72 -21.91 12.33
CA MET A 1 -21.87 -20.75 11.44
C MET A 1 -20.87 -19.73 11.95
N THR A 2 -19.79 -19.51 11.22
CA THR A 2 -18.70 -18.65 11.66
C THR A 2 -18.82 -17.34 10.89
N TYR A 3 -18.88 -16.23 11.61
CA TYR A 3 -18.95 -14.90 11.02
C TYR A 3 -17.61 -14.22 11.23
N ALA A 4 -17.08 -13.62 10.18
CA ALA A 4 -15.86 -12.82 10.22
C ALA A 4 -16.18 -11.44 9.62
N VAL A 5 -15.49 -10.42 10.11
CA VAL A 5 -15.53 -9.07 9.54
C VAL A 5 -14.13 -8.74 9.06
N ILE A 6 -14.01 -8.35 7.79
CA ILE A 6 -12.75 -7.94 7.18
C ILE A 6 -12.75 -6.42 7.16
N PHE A 7 -11.71 -5.85 7.75
CA PHE A 7 -11.46 -4.41 7.76
C PHE A 7 -10.28 -4.11 6.85
N ASP A 8 -10.39 -3.05 6.07
CA ASP A 8 -9.22 -2.47 5.42
C ASP A 8 -8.29 -1.83 6.46
N MET A 9 -7.01 -1.73 6.15
CA MET A 9 -6.00 -1.23 7.06
C MET A 9 -5.89 0.30 6.97
N ASP A 10 -5.65 0.81 5.75
CA ASP A 10 -5.29 2.20 5.50
C ASP A 10 -6.49 3.14 5.61
N GLY A 11 -6.35 4.22 6.40
CA GLY A 11 -7.42 5.19 6.61
C GLY A 11 -8.60 4.71 7.47
N LEU A 12 -8.57 3.45 7.94
CA LEU A 12 -9.61 2.87 8.80
C LEU A 12 -9.05 2.38 10.15
N LEU A 13 -8.07 1.47 10.11
CA LEU A 13 -7.46 0.92 11.33
C LEU A 13 -6.19 1.68 11.75
N ILE A 14 -5.48 2.25 10.77
CA ILE A 14 -4.30 3.08 11.01
C ILE A 14 -4.44 4.43 10.30
N GLU A 15 -3.94 5.47 10.94
CA GLU A 15 -3.72 6.78 10.31
C GLU A 15 -2.45 6.69 9.45
N SER A 16 -2.58 6.13 8.25
CA SER A 16 -1.47 5.97 7.31
C SER A 16 -1.32 7.13 6.33
N GLU A 17 -2.26 8.08 6.25
CA GLU A 17 -2.20 9.19 5.30
C GLU A 17 -0.89 10.00 5.37
N PRO A 18 -0.30 10.28 6.56
CA PRO A 18 0.97 11.00 6.62
C PRO A 18 2.13 10.22 5.97
N LEU A 19 2.10 8.88 6.04
CA LEU A 19 3.11 8.02 5.41
C LEU A 19 2.94 8.01 3.88
N TRP A 20 1.69 7.96 3.40
CA TRP A 20 1.38 8.05 1.98
C TRP A 20 1.84 9.39 1.39
N LYS A 21 1.55 10.51 2.05
CA LYS A 21 2.02 11.84 1.62
C LYS A 21 3.54 11.93 1.54
N GLU A 22 4.25 11.36 2.51
CA GLU A 22 5.71 11.34 2.50
C GLU A 22 6.28 10.43 1.41
N ALA A 23 5.66 9.27 1.17
CA ALA A 23 6.03 8.36 0.09
C ALA A 23 5.84 9.02 -1.29
N GLU A 24 4.67 9.61 -1.53
CA GLU A 24 4.35 10.38 -2.73
C GLU A 24 5.39 11.49 -2.95
N ARG A 25 5.63 12.32 -1.94
CA ARG A 25 6.60 13.41 -2.01
C ARG A 25 7.99 12.91 -2.39
N GLN A 26 8.47 11.84 -1.77
CA GLN A 26 9.79 11.27 -2.07
C GLN A 26 9.90 10.74 -3.51
N VAL A 27 8.91 9.97 -3.95
CA VAL A 27 8.94 9.32 -5.27
C VAL A 27 8.83 10.36 -6.38
N PHE A 28 7.85 11.26 -6.31
CA PHE A 28 7.64 12.26 -7.35
C PHE A 28 8.73 13.36 -7.35
N SER A 29 9.26 13.73 -6.18
CA SER A 29 10.44 14.61 -6.12
C SER A 29 11.67 13.98 -6.80
N SER A 30 11.81 12.65 -6.76
CA SER A 30 12.92 11.95 -7.44
C SER A 30 12.88 12.06 -8.97
N VAL A 31 11.70 12.35 -9.54
CA VAL A 31 11.51 12.59 -10.98
C VAL A 31 11.31 14.07 -11.30
N GLY A 32 11.60 14.96 -10.35
CA GLY A 32 11.60 16.42 -10.55
C GLY A 32 10.26 17.11 -10.33
N VAL A 33 9.26 16.42 -9.78
CA VAL A 33 7.95 16.99 -9.46
C VAL A 33 7.98 17.69 -8.10
N GLN A 34 7.43 18.91 -8.04
CA GLN A 34 7.25 19.64 -6.79
C GLN A 34 5.88 19.28 -6.19
N VAL A 35 5.89 18.40 -5.19
CA VAL A 35 4.68 17.99 -4.45
C VAL A 35 4.41 19.02 -3.34
N THR A 36 3.28 19.71 -3.42
CA THR A 36 2.80 20.63 -2.37
C THR A 36 1.63 20.01 -1.62
N ASP A 37 1.41 20.41 -0.37
CA ASP A 37 0.37 19.82 0.48
C ASP A 37 -1.04 19.92 -0.13
N SER A 38 -1.36 21.06 -0.76
CA SER A 38 -2.65 21.27 -1.44
C SER A 38 -2.87 20.35 -2.64
N LEU A 39 -1.79 19.90 -3.29
CA LEU A 39 -1.88 18.94 -4.39
C LEU A 39 -1.92 17.51 -3.89
N ALA A 40 -1.19 17.21 -2.81
CA ALA A 40 -1.26 15.92 -2.11
C ALA A 40 -2.68 15.60 -1.61
N GLU A 41 -3.48 16.61 -1.24
CA GLU A 41 -4.89 16.42 -0.89
C GLU A 41 -5.77 16.01 -2.09
N GLN A 42 -5.44 16.45 -3.31
CA GLN A 42 -6.18 16.05 -4.52
C GLN A 42 -5.87 14.60 -4.90
N THR A 43 -4.63 14.18 -4.67
CA THR A 43 -4.13 12.85 -5.03
C THR A 43 -4.45 11.78 -3.99
N ALA A 44 -4.77 12.15 -2.75
CA ALA A 44 -5.06 11.22 -1.66
C ALA A 44 -6.17 10.19 -1.96
N ALA A 45 -7.15 10.52 -2.79
CA ALA A 45 -8.25 9.62 -3.17
C ALA A 45 -8.01 8.87 -4.49
N MET A 46 -6.85 9.02 -5.11
CA MET A 46 -6.52 8.42 -6.40
C MET A 46 -5.84 7.06 -6.20
N THR A 47 -5.95 6.19 -7.22
CA THR A 47 -5.10 5.01 -7.30
C THR A 47 -3.66 5.41 -7.61
N THR A 48 -2.70 4.53 -7.28
CA THR A 48 -1.26 4.69 -7.61
C THR A 48 -1.04 5.06 -9.08
N ARG A 49 -1.74 4.38 -10.01
CA ARG A 49 -1.75 4.71 -11.44
C ARG A 49 -2.25 6.13 -11.71
N ALA A 50 -3.43 6.48 -11.20
CA ALA A 50 -4.04 7.77 -11.47
C ALA A 50 -3.21 8.94 -10.90
N VAL A 51 -2.59 8.73 -9.73
CA VAL A 51 -1.63 9.67 -9.13
C VAL A 51 -0.41 9.86 -10.02
N THR A 52 0.13 8.77 -10.55
CA THR A 52 1.31 8.80 -11.42
C THR A 52 1.01 9.54 -12.73
N GLU A 53 -0.13 9.27 -13.34
CA GLU A 53 -0.61 9.97 -14.53
C GLU A 53 -0.90 11.45 -14.26
N PHE A 54 -1.51 11.77 -13.11
CA PHE A 54 -1.79 13.14 -12.68
C PHE A 54 -0.50 13.96 -12.59
N TRP A 55 0.54 13.43 -11.93
CA TRP A 55 1.81 14.15 -11.81
C TRP A 55 2.54 14.25 -13.15
N PHE A 56 2.52 13.19 -13.96
CA PHE A 56 3.14 13.22 -15.28
C PHE A 56 2.47 14.25 -16.20
N SER A 57 1.14 14.37 -16.16
CA SER A 57 0.39 15.33 -16.96
C SER A 57 0.74 16.80 -16.63
N ARG A 58 1.11 17.07 -15.38
CA ARG A 58 1.42 18.42 -14.89
C ARG A 58 2.89 18.78 -15.04
N ASN A 59 3.77 17.81 -14.83
CA ASN A 59 5.20 18.00 -14.96
C ASN A 59 5.83 16.75 -15.58
N PRO A 60 5.80 16.64 -16.92
CA PRO A 60 6.36 15.48 -17.62
C PRO A 60 7.85 15.33 -17.31
N TRP A 61 8.22 14.19 -16.77
CA TRP A 61 9.62 13.83 -16.54
C TRP A 61 10.18 12.99 -17.70
N VAL A 62 11.50 12.82 -17.72
CA VAL A 62 12.21 12.03 -18.72
C VAL A 62 13.00 10.93 -18.01
N GLY A 63 13.08 9.75 -18.63
CA GLY A 63 13.98 8.67 -18.23
C GLY A 63 13.29 7.48 -17.56
N LYS A 64 12.29 7.72 -16.69
CA LYS A 64 11.48 6.65 -16.08
C LYS A 64 10.11 6.55 -16.77
N SER A 65 9.65 5.33 -17.02
CA SER A 65 8.28 5.07 -17.48
C SER A 65 7.27 5.36 -16.36
N LEU A 66 5.98 5.45 -16.72
CA LEU A 66 4.91 5.55 -15.73
C LEU A 66 4.88 4.31 -14.82
N ASP A 67 5.08 3.13 -15.39
CA ASP A 67 5.06 1.86 -14.64
C ASP A 67 6.20 1.82 -13.60
N GLU A 68 7.39 2.29 -13.96
CA GLU A 68 8.53 2.34 -13.01
C GLU A 68 8.29 3.30 -11.84
N VAL A 69 7.55 4.38 -12.07
CA VAL A 69 7.22 5.37 -11.02
C VAL A 69 6.06 4.88 -10.16
N GLU A 70 5.02 4.30 -10.78
CA GLU A 70 3.91 3.67 -10.07
C GLU A 70 4.41 2.55 -9.14
N ASP A 71 5.25 1.64 -9.65
CA ASP A 71 5.82 0.55 -8.85
C ASP A 71 6.65 1.09 -7.68
N ALA A 72 7.40 2.18 -7.91
CA ALA A 72 8.19 2.82 -6.86
C ALA A 72 7.31 3.42 -5.76
N GLU A 73 6.18 4.03 -6.12
CA GLU A 73 5.21 4.60 -5.21
C GLU A 73 4.48 3.50 -4.42
N ALA A 74 3.92 2.49 -5.10
CA ALA A 74 3.26 1.35 -4.47
C ALA A 74 4.16 0.64 -3.43
N ARG A 75 5.44 0.40 -3.75
CA ARG A 75 6.41 -0.22 -2.81
C ARG A 75 6.70 0.64 -1.58
N ARG A 76 6.62 1.96 -1.71
CA ARG A 76 6.91 2.92 -0.64
C ARG A 76 5.73 3.06 0.32
N CYS A 77 4.52 2.87 -0.19
CA CYS A 77 3.27 3.04 0.57
C CYS A 77 2.90 1.82 1.43
N VAL A 78 3.37 0.61 1.09
CA VAL A 78 3.09 -0.59 1.91
C VAL A 78 3.80 -0.53 3.26
N SER A 79 3.01 -0.35 4.32
CA SER A 79 3.49 -0.09 5.67
C SER A 79 3.76 -1.38 6.47
N HIS A 80 5.05 -1.68 6.69
CA HIS A 80 5.46 -2.69 7.68
C HIS A 80 4.93 -2.36 9.09
N SER A 81 4.82 -1.07 9.45
CA SER A 81 4.31 -0.67 10.75
C SER A 81 2.82 -0.98 10.92
N GLY A 82 2.04 -0.98 9.85
CA GLY A 82 0.63 -1.41 9.86
C GLY A 82 0.47 -2.86 10.31
N LEU A 83 1.29 -3.77 9.76
CA LEU A 83 1.31 -5.18 10.18
C LEU A 83 1.72 -5.33 11.66
N ILE A 84 2.75 -4.61 12.09
CA ILE A 84 3.21 -4.65 13.49
C ILE A 84 2.11 -4.13 14.44
N ALA A 85 1.41 -3.07 14.06
CA ALA A 85 0.30 -2.51 14.84
C ALA A 85 -0.85 -3.52 14.96
N ALA A 86 -1.27 -4.13 13.85
CA ALA A 86 -2.29 -5.18 13.83
C ALA A 86 -1.91 -6.34 14.75
N LYS A 87 -0.68 -6.85 14.65
CA LYS A 87 -0.21 -7.93 15.52
C LYS A 87 -0.18 -7.56 17.00
N ARG A 88 0.24 -6.33 17.34
CA ARG A 88 0.22 -5.83 18.74
C ARG A 88 -1.20 -5.68 19.29
N ALA A 89 -2.16 -5.39 18.43
CA ALA A 89 -3.58 -5.34 18.77
C ALA A 89 -4.25 -6.74 18.79
N ASN A 90 -3.48 -7.81 18.57
CA ASN A 90 -3.98 -9.19 18.46
C ASN A 90 -5.02 -9.37 17.33
N ILE A 91 -4.89 -8.59 16.26
CA ILE A 91 -5.69 -8.70 15.04
C ILE A 91 -4.97 -9.65 14.07
N GLN A 92 -5.76 -10.51 13.40
CA GLN A 92 -5.27 -11.37 12.32
C GLN A 92 -4.97 -10.51 11.08
N ALA A 93 -3.74 -10.60 10.56
CA ALA A 93 -3.27 -9.76 9.46
C ALA A 93 -2.97 -10.60 8.22
N VAL A 94 -3.60 -10.25 7.09
CA VAL A 94 -3.31 -10.82 5.78
C VAL A 94 -2.55 -9.78 4.96
N ALA A 95 -1.38 -10.12 4.44
CA ALA A 95 -0.59 -9.26 3.57
C ALA A 95 -0.71 -9.69 2.11
N VAL A 96 -0.85 -8.72 1.20
CA VAL A 96 -0.77 -8.93 -0.25
C VAL A 96 0.36 -8.05 -0.81
N PRO A 97 1.61 -8.53 -0.78
CA PRO A 97 2.76 -7.75 -1.25
C PRO A 97 2.76 -7.54 -2.76
N HIS A 98 3.42 -6.47 -3.22
CA HIS A 98 3.85 -6.37 -4.60
C HIS A 98 4.67 -7.61 -5.01
N PRO A 99 4.54 -8.15 -6.24
CA PRO A 99 5.23 -9.37 -6.67
C PRO A 99 6.72 -9.42 -6.34
N ASP A 100 7.46 -8.33 -6.57
CA ASP A 100 8.90 -8.26 -6.29
C ASP A 100 9.25 -8.25 -4.80
N GLU A 101 8.31 -7.86 -3.95
CA GLU A 101 8.48 -7.85 -2.50
C GLU A 101 7.85 -9.06 -1.82
N TYR A 102 7.30 -10.01 -2.58
CA TYR A 102 6.65 -11.19 -2.02
C TYR A 102 7.59 -11.99 -1.10
N HIS A 103 8.89 -12.00 -1.37
CA HIS A 103 9.89 -12.67 -0.53
C HIS A 103 10.53 -11.77 0.54
N ASN A 104 10.11 -10.51 0.66
CA ASN A 104 10.65 -9.59 1.64
C ASN A 104 10.24 -10.01 3.06
N GLU A 105 11.22 -10.07 3.97
CA GLU A 105 11.04 -10.46 5.37
C GLU A 105 10.11 -9.52 6.14
N LYS A 106 9.92 -8.28 5.67
CA LYS A 106 8.99 -7.32 6.28
C LYS A 106 7.55 -7.85 6.37
N PHE A 107 7.17 -8.82 5.53
CA PHE A 107 5.84 -9.43 5.53
C PHE A 107 5.73 -10.70 6.35
N THR A 108 6.82 -11.24 6.90
CA THR A 108 6.83 -12.50 7.67
C THR A 108 6.01 -12.41 8.96
N VAL A 109 5.73 -11.19 9.43
CA VAL A 109 4.91 -10.93 10.61
C VAL A 109 3.40 -11.07 10.36
N ALA A 110 2.95 -11.13 9.10
CA ALA A 110 1.56 -11.39 8.74
C ALA A 110 1.17 -12.85 9.02
N ASP A 111 -0.07 -13.09 9.42
CA ASP A 111 -0.61 -14.45 9.66
C ASP A 111 -0.81 -15.23 8.36
N LEU A 112 -1.04 -14.50 7.27
CA LEU A 112 -1.15 -15.04 5.92
C LEU A 112 -0.54 -14.08 4.90
N LYS A 113 0.13 -14.62 3.89
CA LYS A 113 0.62 -13.88 2.72
C LYS A 113 -0.04 -14.44 1.46
N LEU A 114 -0.63 -13.56 0.65
CA LEU A 114 -1.24 -13.91 -0.64
C LEU A 114 -0.54 -13.17 -1.78
N LYS A 115 -0.67 -13.70 -2.99
CA LYS A 115 -0.21 -13.02 -4.21
C LYS A 115 -1.26 -12.04 -4.74
N SER A 116 -2.53 -12.36 -4.52
CA SER A 116 -3.67 -11.51 -4.84
C SER A 116 -4.75 -11.61 -3.77
N LEU A 117 -5.49 -10.53 -3.55
CA LEU A 117 -6.70 -10.54 -2.71
C LEU A 117 -7.75 -11.53 -3.24
N SER A 118 -7.80 -11.75 -4.56
CA SER A 118 -8.71 -12.72 -5.19
C SER A 118 -8.38 -14.18 -4.86
N ASP A 119 -7.18 -14.45 -4.32
CA ASP A 119 -6.79 -15.80 -3.87
C ASP A 119 -7.38 -16.15 -2.49
N PHE A 120 -7.95 -15.18 -1.77
CA PHE A 120 -8.54 -15.40 -0.46
C PHE A 120 -9.80 -16.27 -0.56
N ASN A 121 -9.91 -17.30 0.29
CA ASN A 121 -10.98 -18.29 0.25
C ASN A 121 -11.27 -18.87 1.65
N ASP A 122 -12.23 -19.78 1.73
CA ASP A 122 -12.68 -20.37 3.01
C ASP A 122 -11.57 -21.15 3.75
N GLU A 123 -10.63 -21.79 3.05
CA GLU A 123 -9.52 -22.50 3.70
C GLU A 123 -8.61 -21.51 4.43
N HIS A 124 -8.29 -20.38 3.79
CA HIS A 124 -7.54 -19.28 4.39
C HIS A 124 -8.27 -18.67 5.58
N LEU A 125 -9.58 -18.45 5.47
CA LEU A 125 -10.38 -17.95 6.58
C LEU A 125 -10.36 -18.91 7.77
N MET A 126 -10.50 -20.22 7.52
CA MET A 126 -10.49 -21.25 8.56
C MET A 126 -9.08 -21.45 9.16
N GLN A 127 -8.01 -21.06 8.48
CA GLN A 127 -6.67 -20.99 9.05
C GLN A 127 -6.55 -19.85 10.07
N LEU A 128 -7.09 -18.66 9.75
CA LEU A 128 -6.98 -17.45 10.58
C LEU A 128 -7.85 -17.48 11.84
N LEU A 129 -8.89 -18.32 11.85
CA LEU A 129 -9.84 -18.44 12.97
C LEU A 129 -9.44 -19.51 14.01
N ARG A 130 -8.25 -20.13 13.87
CA ARG A 130 -7.70 -21.10 14.82
C ARG A 130 -6.85 -20.42 15.87
#